data_AF-A0A554W508-F1
#
_entry.id   AF-A0A554W508-F1
#
_cell.length_a   1.000
_cell.length_b   1.000
_cell.length_c   1.000
_cell.angle_alpha   90.00
_cell.angle_beta   90.00
_cell.angle_gamma   90.00
#
_symmetry.space_group_name_H-M   'P 1'
#
loop_
_entity.id
_entity.type
_entity.pdbx_description
1 polymer ?
#
loop_
_entity_poly.entity_id
_entity_poly.type
_entity_poly.pdbx_seq_one_letter_code
_entity_poly.pdbx_strand_id
1 'polypeptide(L)'
;MAAWAQTAGGSASIYTCIDAQGRLLSSDRPIPECRDRVQRELGPSGAVRRVLEPPPSAEERARAEAQQRAQAEAAARAAEAQRREQALLMRYPTPAAHQRAREAALAPVQASLQLAQQRLQQLEEEQRQLQQELERSRAASSQPPASVQRRLDDVRAQREVQRRFVADLERERARIDERFDAELAVLRRLWATPTGSSDASLPSAGR
;
A
#
# COMPACT_ATOMS: atom_id res chain seq x y z
N MET A 1 38.08 -24.20 -48.16
CA MET A 1 37.23 -24.93 -49.12
C MET A 1 35.79 -24.83 -48.65
N ALA A 2 34.91 -24.43 -49.56
CA ALA A 2 33.49 -24.15 -49.34
C ALA A 2 32.66 -25.42 -49.13
N ALA A 3 31.52 -25.27 -48.46
CA ALA A 3 30.32 -26.08 -48.71
C ALA A 3 29.07 -25.28 -48.30
N TRP A 4 28.36 -24.73 -49.29
CA TRP A 4 27.01 -24.18 -49.13
C TRP A 4 26.03 -25.34 -49.29
N ALA A 5 25.21 -25.60 -48.26
CA ALA A 5 24.14 -26.58 -48.33
C ALA A 5 22.84 -25.91 -48.77
N GLN A 6 22.15 -26.58 -49.69
CA GLN A 6 21.13 -26.05 -50.57
C GLN A 6 19.78 -25.91 -49.86
N THR A 7 19.11 -24.78 -50.04
CA THR A 7 17.75 -24.58 -49.56
C THR A 7 16.78 -25.22 -50.56
N ALA A 8 16.01 -26.21 -50.07
CA ALA A 8 15.00 -26.92 -50.84
C ALA A 8 13.94 -25.97 -51.42
N GLY A 9 13.50 -26.23 -52.65
CA GLY A 9 12.47 -25.47 -53.36
C GLY A 9 11.13 -25.46 -52.62
N GLY A 10 10.72 -24.29 -52.17
CA GLY A 10 9.38 -24.02 -51.67
C GLY A 10 8.40 -23.81 -52.83
N SER A 11 7.16 -24.28 -52.67
CA SER A 11 6.03 -23.94 -53.53
C SER A 11 6.06 -22.47 -53.96
N ALA A 12 6.05 -22.18 -55.27
CA ALA A 12 6.02 -20.82 -55.80
C ALA A 12 4.85 -20.04 -55.18
N SER A 13 5.16 -19.08 -54.33
CA SER A 13 4.17 -18.21 -53.67
C SER A 13 4.46 -16.78 -54.09
N ILE A 14 3.44 -16.07 -54.54
CA ILE A 14 3.57 -14.71 -55.05
C ILE A 14 3.01 -13.76 -53.99
N TYR A 15 3.84 -12.85 -53.53
CA TYR A 15 3.47 -11.76 -52.63
C TYR A 15 2.91 -10.62 -53.45
N THR A 16 1.77 -10.07 -53.03
CA THR A 16 1.13 -8.92 -53.67
C THR A 16 0.81 -7.84 -52.67
N CYS A 17 1.02 -6.57 -53.04
CA CYS A 17 0.64 -5.41 -52.24
C CYS A 17 0.31 -4.21 -53.12
N ILE A 18 -0.32 -3.19 -52.53
CA ILE A 18 -0.63 -1.92 -53.20
C ILE A 18 0.28 -0.84 -52.62
N ASP A 19 1.04 -0.18 -53.49
CA ASP A 19 1.96 0.89 -53.10
C ASP A 19 1.22 2.21 -52.74
N ALA A 20 1.95 3.24 -52.35
CA ALA A 20 1.37 4.54 -52.00
C ALA A 20 0.70 5.27 -53.18
N GLN A 21 1.03 4.88 -54.41
CA GLN A 21 0.50 5.44 -55.66
C GLN A 21 -0.66 4.61 -56.23
N GLY A 22 -1.09 3.55 -55.52
CA GLY A 22 -2.19 2.67 -55.94
C GLY A 22 -1.79 1.60 -56.96
N ARG A 23 -0.49 1.36 -57.18
CA ARG A 23 -0.01 0.34 -58.11
C ARG A 23 0.10 -1.02 -57.41
N LEU A 24 -0.27 -2.07 -58.13
CA LEU A 24 -0.11 -3.45 -57.67
C LEU A 24 1.35 -3.88 -57.88
N LEU A 25 2.04 -4.20 -56.79
CA LEU A 25 3.36 -4.80 -56.81
C LEU A 25 3.20 -6.31 -56.58
N SER A 26 3.91 -7.11 -57.36
CA SER A 26 3.95 -8.58 -57.25
C SER A 26 5.40 -9.05 -57.21
N SER A 27 5.74 -9.97 -56.31
CA SER A 27 7.08 -10.53 -56.20
C SER A 27 7.05 -11.95 -55.65
N ASP A 28 8.01 -12.78 -56.05
CA ASP A 28 8.17 -14.14 -55.52
C ASP A 28 8.76 -14.17 -54.09
N ARG A 29 9.05 -12.98 -53.52
CA ARG A 29 9.54 -12.76 -52.16
C ARG A 29 8.77 -11.61 -51.48
N PRO A 30 8.77 -11.52 -50.14
CA PRO A 30 8.16 -10.38 -49.44
C PRO A 30 8.67 -9.04 -49.97
N ILE A 31 7.77 -8.10 -50.22
CA ILE A 31 8.03 -6.84 -50.91
C ILE A 31 8.53 -5.81 -49.89
N PRO A 32 9.81 -5.39 -49.92
CA PRO A 32 10.36 -4.46 -48.94
C PRO A 32 9.66 -3.09 -48.92
N GLU A 33 9.19 -2.62 -50.09
CA GLU A 33 8.50 -1.34 -50.28
C GLU A 33 7.12 -1.29 -49.62
N CYS A 34 6.54 -2.45 -49.32
CA CYS A 34 5.25 -2.60 -48.66
C CYS A 34 5.38 -3.10 -47.22
N ARG A 35 6.53 -2.91 -46.58
CA ARG A 35 6.76 -3.40 -45.19
C ARG A 35 5.85 -2.70 -44.18
N ASP A 36 5.40 -1.49 -44.47
CA ASP A 36 4.46 -0.68 -43.69
C ASP A 36 2.98 -0.92 -44.09
N ARG A 37 2.70 -1.88 -44.98
CA ARG A 37 1.37 -2.17 -45.52
C ARG A 37 1.06 -3.66 -45.50
N VAL A 38 -0.20 -3.99 -45.74
CA VAL A 38 -0.67 -5.37 -45.85
C VAL A 38 -0.16 -5.99 -47.15
N GLN A 39 0.46 -7.16 -47.07
CA GLN A 39 0.85 -7.98 -48.23
C GLN A 39 0.07 -9.28 -48.23
N ARG A 40 -0.33 -9.78 -49.39
CA ARG A 40 -1.03 -11.06 -49.52
C ARG A 40 -0.11 -12.05 -50.20
N GLU A 41 0.16 -13.16 -49.53
CA GLU A 41 0.86 -14.32 -50.08
C GLU A 41 -0.17 -15.18 -50.81
N LEU A 42 -0.01 -15.32 -52.12
CA LEU A 42 -0.86 -16.13 -52.99
C LEU A 42 -0.18 -17.47 -53.26
N GLY A 43 -0.94 -18.57 -53.19
CA GLY A 43 -0.48 -19.89 -53.56
C GLY A 43 -0.50 -20.11 -55.09
N PRO A 44 -0.02 -21.28 -55.56
CA PRO A 44 0.04 -21.60 -57.00
C PRO A 44 -1.31 -21.54 -57.74
N SER A 45 -2.42 -21.73 -57.03
CA SER A 45 -3.78 -21.63 -57.56
C SER A 45 -4.36 -20.21 -57.56
N GLY A 46 -3.60 -19.19 -57.15
CA GLY A 46 -4.06 -17.81 -56.99
C GLY A 46 -4.87 -17.55 -55.71
N ALA A 47 -5.13 -18.59 -54.92
CA ALA A 47 -5.79 -18.45 -53.62
C ALA A 47 -4.87 -17.79 -52.60
N VAL A 48 -5.43 -16.93 -51.74
CA VAL A 48 -4.69 -16.26 -50.66
C VAL A 48 -4.33 -17.29 -49.60
N ARG A 49 -3.03 -17.53 -49.46
CA ARG A 49 -2.48 -18.45 -48.46
C ARG A 49 -2.30 -17.75 -47.12
N ARG A 50 -1.82 -16.50 -47.12
CA ARG A 50 -1.56 -15.73 -45.92
C ARG A 50 -1.67 -14.24 -46.19
N VAL A 51 -2.08 -13.49 -45.17
CA VAL A 51 -2.05 -12.02 -45.17
C VAL A 51 -0.97 -11.61 -44.18
N LEU A 52 0.05 -10.90 -44.66
CA LEU A 52 1.11 -10.30 -43.86
C LEU A 52 0.68 -8.89 -43.48
N GLU A 53 0.31 -8.69 -42.23
CA GLU A 53 0.05 -7.35 -41.69
C GLU A 53 1.36 -6.60 -41.44
N PRO A 54 1.34 -5.27 -41.56
CA PRO A 54 2.50 -4.46 -41.23
C PRO A 54 2.84 -4.59 -39.74
N PRO A 55 4.13 -4.45 -39.37
CA PRO A 55 4.51 -4.40 -37.97
C PRO A 55 3.84 -3.19 -37.31
N PRO A 56 3.42 -3.31 -36.04
CA PRO A 56 2.75 -2.22 -35.34
C PRO A 56 3.63 -0.96 -35.34
N SER A 57 2.99 0.17 -35.60
CA SER A 57 3.63 1.48 -35.58
C SER A 57 4.30 1.75 -34.23
N ALA A 58 5.23 2.71 -34.18
CA ALA A 58 5.87 3.10 -32.93
C ALA A 58 4.84 3.51 -31.86
N GLU A 59 3.75 4.17 -32.27
CA GLU A 59 2.67 4.58 -31.37
C GLU A 59 1.83 3.39 -30.89
N GLU A 60 1.48 2.45 -31.77
CA GLU A 60 0.73 1.23 -31.39
C GLU A 60 1.54 0.35 -30.44
N ARG A 61 2.86 0.22 -30.68
CA ARG A 61 3.77 -0.47 -29.74
C ARG A 61 3.82 0.24 -28.40
N ALA A 62 3.96 1.57 -28.39
CA ALA A 62 3.97 2.35 -27.14
C ALA A 62 2.65 2.21 -26.37
N ARG A 63 1.49 2.22 -27.06
CA ARG A 63 0.17 2.00 -26.43
C ARG A 63 0.03 0.59 -25.86
N ALA A 64 0.46 -0.44 -26.60
CA ALA A 64 0.43 -1.82 -26.13
C ALA A 64 1.35 -2.03 -24.91
N GLU A 65 2.57 -1.47 -24.94
CA GLU A 65 3.49 -1.51 -23.81
C GLU A 65 2.93 -0.77 -22.58
N ALA A 66 2.30 0.40 -22.78
CA ALA A 66 1.66 1.14 -21.70
C ALA A 66 0.49 0.36 -21.08
N GLN A 67 -0.34 -0.28 -21.90
CA GLN A 67 -1.43 -1.15 -21.42
C GLN A 67 -0.90 -2.35 -20.64
N GLN A 68 0.14 -3.03 -21.15
CA GLN A 68 0.77 -4.16 -20.47
C GLN A 68 1.37 -3.74 -19.12
N ARG A 69 2.04 -2.58 -19.06
CA ARG A 69 2.55 -2.01 -17.80
C ARG A 69 1.41 -1.74 -16.82
N ALA A 70 0.33 -1.09 -17.26
CA ALA A 70 -0.82 -0.80 -16.41
C ALA A 70 -1.49 -2.07 -15.87
N GLN A 71 -1.62 -3.12 -16.69
CA GLN A 71 -2.16 -4.42 -16.28
C GLN A 71 -1.25 -5.12 -15.27
N ALA A 72 0.08 -5.11 -15.52
CA ALA A 72 1.05 -5.68 -14.61
C ALA A 72 1.06 -4.97 -13.25
N GLU A 73 0.98 -3.63 -13.24
CA GLU A 73 0.86 -2.83 -12.02
C GLU A 73 -0.44 -3.13 -11.26
N ALA A 74 -1.57 -3.26 -11.96
CA ALA A 74 -2.85 -3.61 -11.35
C ALA A 74 -2.80 -5.02 -10.72
N ALA A 75 -2.25 -6.01 -11.43
CA ALA A 75 -2.06 -7.36 -10.91
C ALA A 75 -1.12 -7.39 -9.70
N ALA A 76 -0.02 -6.62 -9.75
CA ALA A 76 0.92 -6.49 -8.62
C ALA A 76 0.23 -5.89 -7.38
N ARG A 77 -0.57 -4.83 -7.55
CA ARG A 77 -1.36 -4.22 -6.47
C ARG A 77 -2.36 -5.21 -5.86
N ALA A 78 -3.07 -5.99 -6.68
CA ALA A 78 -4.01 -6.99 -6.21
C ALA A 78 -3.32 -8.12 -5.41
N ALA A 79 -2.20 -8.64 -5.92
CA ALA A 79 -1.42 -9.66 -5.24
C ALA A 79 -0.84 -9.15 -3.92
N GLU A 80 -0.41 -7.88 -3.85
CA GLU A 80 0.06 -7.27 -2.62
C GLU A 80 -1.08 -7.12 -1.58
N ALA A 81 -2.26 -6.67 -2.01
CA ALA A 81 -3.42 -6.59 -1.14
C ALA A 81 -3.77 -7.96 -0.54
N GLN A 82 -3.80 -9.01 -1.36
CA GLN A 82 -4.06 -10.38 -0.89
C GLN A 82 -2.99 -10.86 0.11
N ARG A 83 -1.70 -10.57 -0.13
CA ARG A 83 -0.63 -10.91 0.82
C ARG A 83 -0.80 -10.18 2.15
N ARG A 84 -1.16 -8.89 2.11
CA ARG A 84 -1.42 -8.09 3.32
C ARG A 84 -2.61 -8.65 4.12
N GLU A 85 -3.69 -9.03 3.45
CA GLU A 85 -4.87 -9.63 4.07
C GLU A 85 -4.56 -10.99 4.72
N GLN A 86 -3.81 -11.86 4.03
CA GLN A 86 -3.36 -13.14 4.58
C GLN A 86 -2.45 -12.95 5.79
N ALA A 87 -1.53 -11.97 5.74
CA ALA A 87 -0.67 -11.66 6.88
C ALA A 87 -1.48 -11.17 8.09
N LEU A 88 -2.52 -10.36 7.88
CA LEU A 88 -3.43 -9.92 8.95
C LEU A 88 -4.18 -11.10 9.57
N LEU A 89 -4.72 -12.02 8.77
CA LEU A 89 -5.39 -13.23 9.27
C LEU A 89 -4.45 -14.13 10.07
N MET A 90 -3.21 -14.33 9.60
CA MET A 90 -2.22 -15.13 10.30
C MET A 90 -1.83 -14.51 11.65
N ARG A 91 -1.71 -13.19 11.70
CA ARG A 91 -1.43 -12.45 12.94
C ARG A 91 -2.63 -12.47 13.89
N TYR A 92 -3.83 -12.36 13.34
CA TYR A 92 -5.09 -12.21 14.07
C TYR A 92 -6.14 -13.21 13.58
N PRO A 93 -6.01 -14.50 13.96
CA PRO A 93 -6.93 -15.53 13.49
C PRO A 93 -8.34 -15.41 14.09
N THR A 94 -8.49 -14.68 15.20
CA THR A 94 -9.78 -14.51 15.88
C THR A 94 -9.97 -13.07 16.37
N PRO A 95 -11.23 -12.62 16.55
CA PRO A 95 -11.53 -11.32 17.18
C PRO A 95 -10.83 -11.13 18.52
N ALA A 96 -10.76 -12.18 19.35
CA ALA A 96 -10.11 -12.13 20.65
C ALA A 96 -8.59 -11.92 20.53
N ALA A 97 -7.92 -12.52 19.53
CA ALA A 97 -6.50 -12.31 19.31
C ALA A 97 -6.19 -10.85 18.92
N HIS A 98 -7.02 -10.26 18.05
CA HIS A 98 -6.92 -8.85 17.68
C HIS A 98 -7.14 -7.93 18.89
N GLN A 99 -8.19 -8.18 19.66
CA GLN A 99 -8.52 -7.36 20.83
C GLN A 99 -7.40 -7.37 21.88
N ARG A 100 -6.83 -8.54 22.20
CA ARG A 100 -5.68 -8.62 23.10
C ARG A 100 -4.47 -7.85 22.58
N ALA A 101 -4.22 -7.87 21.28
CA ALA A 101 -3.12 -7.11 20.70
C ALA A 101 -3.36 -5.60 20.75
N ARG A 102 -4.61 -5.14 20.59
CA ARG A 102 -5.00 -3.74 20.80
C ARG A 102 -4.74 -3.32 22.24
N GLU A 103 -5.23 -4.08 23.20
CA GLU A 103 -5.02 -3.82 24.64
C GLU A 103 -3.54 -3.77 25.00
N ALA A 104 -2.74 -4.73 24.53
CA ALA A 104 -1.30 -4.75 24.75
C ALA A 104 -0.58 -3.54 24.15
N ALA A 105 -1.01 -3.06 22.96
CA ALA A 105 -0.45 -1.88 22.33
C ALA A 105 -0.84 -0.58 23.05
N LEU A 106 -2.06 -0.50 23.60
CA LEU A 106 -2.56 0.67 24.33
C LEU A 106 -1.99 0.78 25.74
N ALA A 107 -1.70 -0.35 26.39
CA ALA A 107 -1.25 -0.42 27.78
C ALA A 107 -0.09 0.57 28.14
N PRO A 108 1.02 0.66 27.39
CA PRO A 108 2.11 1.59 27.75
C PRO A 108 1.71 3.07 27.64
N VAL A 109 0.88 3.42 26.64
CA VAL A 109 0.38 4.79 26.47
C VAL A 109 -0.58 5.14 27.61
N GLN A 110 -1.47 4.22 27.97
CA GLN A 110 -2.40 4.38 29.09
C GLN A 110 -1.67 4.56 30.43
N ALA A 111 -0.65 3.74 30.70
CA ALA A 111 0.18 3.88 31.89
C ALA A 111 0.88 5.25 31.94
N SER A 112 1.41 5.71 30.80
CA SER A 112 2.06 7.02 30.69
C SER A 112 1.07 8.17 30.91
N LEU A 113 -0.15 8.05 30.37
CA LEU A 113 -1.23 9.02 30.57
C LEU A 113 -1.61 9.13 32.05
N GLN A 114 -1.78 7.98 32.73
CA GLN A 114 -2.12 7.95 34.15
C GLN A 114 -1.04 8.66 34.99
N LEU A 115 0.24 8.39 34.72
CA LEU A 115 1.34 9.04 35.43
C LEU A 115 1.38 10.56 35.16
N ALA A 116 1.22 10.98 33.91
CA ALA A 116 1.21 12.39 33.54
C ALA A 116 0.03 13.15 34.18
N GLN A 117 -1.15 12.51 34.25
CA GLN A 117 -2.33 13.06 34.92
C GLN A 117 -2.12 13.18 36.43
N GLN A 118 -1.54 12.17 37.08
CA GLN A 118 -1.17 12.26 38.50
C GLN A 118 -0.19 13.41 38.76
N ARG A 119 0.79 13.60 37.87
CA ARG A 119 1.73 14.73 37.99
C ARG A 119 1.03 16.08 37.85
N LEU A 120 0.04 16.20 36.95
CA LEU A 120 -0.77 17.42 36.82
C LEU A 120 -1.56 17.72 38.10
N GLN A 121 -2.15 16.70 38.72
CA GLN A 121 -2.87 16.85 39.99
C GLN A 121 -1.95 17.33 41.12
N GLN A 122 -0.75 16.76 41.23
CA GLN A 122 0.26 17.21 42.20
C GLN A 122 0.65 18.68 42.00
N LEU A 123 0.89 19.08 40.75
CA LEU A 123 1.22 20.47 40.42
C LEU A 123 0.03 21.43 40.65
N GLU A 124 -1.20 20.94 40.54
CA GLU A 124 -2.41 21.70 40.87
C GLU A 124 -2.56 21.94 42.36
N GLU A 125 -2.22 20.95 43.18
CA GLU A 125 -2.16 21.10 44.64
C GLU A 125 -1.05 22.06 45.06
N GLU A 126 0.16 21.90 44.50
CA GLU A 126 1.28 22.80 44.78
C GLU A 126 0.94 24.25 44.39
N GLN A 127 0.32 24.46 43.23
CA GLN A 127 -0.13 25.79 42.81
C GLN A 127 -1.10 26.39 43.84
N ARG A 128 -2.10 25.63 44.30
CA ARG A 128 -3.09 26.09 45.27
C ARG A 128 -2.44 26.48 46.60
N GLN A 129 -1.49 25.68 47.08
CA GLN A 129 -0.76 25.96 48.31
C GLN A 129 0.07 27.26 48.20
N LEU A 130 0.79 27.44 47.08
CA LEU A 130 1.56 28.66 46.81
C LEU A 130 0.67 29.90 46.70
N GLN A 131 -0.51 29.78 46.09
CA GLN A 131 -1.49 30.86 46.01
C GLN A 131 -2.00 31.26 47.40
N GLN A 132 -2.36 30.29 48.25
CA GLN A 132 -2.78 30.55 49.63
C GLN A 132 -1.66 31.17 50.48
N GLU A 133 -0.40 30.78 50.26
CA GLU A 133 0.76 31.41 50.92
C GLU A 133 0.94 32.87 50.49
N LEU A 134 0.73 33.15 49.21
CA LEU A 134 0.81 34.50 48.65
C LEU A 134 -0.30 35.40 49.21
N GLU A 135 -1.53 34.89 49.31
CA GLU A 135 -2.68 35.59 49.91
C GLU A 135 -2.46 35.91 51.39
N ARG A 136 -2.02 34.92 52.17
CA ARG A 136 -1.66 35.11 53.59
C ARG A 136 -0.56 36.14 53.76
N SER A 137 0.45 36.10 52.89
CA SER A 137 1.56 37.06 52.90
C SER A 137 1.07 38.48 52.61
N ARG A 138 0.19 38.66 51.62
CA ARG A 138 -0.41 39.97 51.28
C ARG A 138 -1.28 40.54 52.41
N ALA A 139 -1.96 39.68 53.16
CA ALA A 139 -2.74 40.08 54.33
C ALA A 139 -1.86 40.51 55.51
N ALA A 140 -0.67 39.90 55.65
CA ALA A 140 0.28 40.19 56.73
C ALA A 140 1.21 41.37 56.43
N SER A 141 1.62 41.55 55.17
CA SER A 141 2.46 42.66 54.71
C SER A 141 2.12 43.04 53.27
N SER A 142 2.29 44.31 52.92
CA SER A 142 1.96 44.83 51.59
C SER A 142 2.83 44.23 50.46
N GLN A 143 3.93 43.53 50.79
CA GLN A 143 4.89 43.02 49.82
C GLN A 143 5.11 41.51 49.99
N PRO A 144 4.52 40.67 49.13
CA PRO A 144 4.67 39.22 49.20
C PRO A 144 6.09 38.75 48.80
N PRO A 145 6.56 37.59 49.30
CA PRO A 145 7.91 37.09 49.00
C PRO A 145 8.13 36.77 47.51
N ALA A 146 9.21 37.29 46.93
CA ALA A 146 9.59 37.03 45.54
C ALA A 146 9.94 35.55 45.26
N SER A 147 10.31 34.78 46.28
CA SER A 147 10.54 33.34 46.18
C SER A 147 9.26 32.55 45.87
N VAL A 148 8.14 32.91 46.51
CA VAL A 148 6.84 32.25 46.31
C VAL A 148 6.30 32.54 44.90
N GLN A 149 6.48 33.76 44.41
CA GLN A 149 6.10 34.13 43.04
C GLN A 149 6.88 33.33 42.00
N ARG A 150 8.21 33.22 42.14
CA ARG A 150 9.03 32.42 41.22
C ARG A 150 8.61 30.95 41.20
N ARG A 151 8.40 30.33 42.37
CA ARG A 151 7.92 28.94 42.46
C ARG A 151 6.55 28.76 41.77
N LEU A 152 5.66 29.74 41.91
CA LEU A 152 4.34 29.70 41.26
C LEU A 152 4.47 29.73 39.73
N ASP A 153 5.38 30.54 39.20
CA ASP A 153 5.64 30.61 37.76
C ASP A 153 6.32 29.33 37.24
N ASP A 154 7.24 28.75 38.01
CA ASP A 154 7.84 27.44 37.71
C ASP A 154 6.79 26.33 37.63
N VAL A 155 5.88 26.26 38.61
CA VAL A 155 4.78 25.28 38.62
C VAL A 155 3.85 25.48 37.42
N ARG A 156 3.55 26.74 37.06
CA ARG A 156 2.74 27.06 35.86
C ARG A 156 3.43 26.56 34.58
N ALA A 157 4.73 26.81 34.44
CA ALA A 157 5.50 26.33 33.30
C ALA A 157 5.53 24.80 33.24
N GLN A 158 5.77 24.12 34.37
CA GLN A 158 5.75 22.66 34.45
C GLN A 158 4.38 22.07 34.08
N ARG A 159 3.28 22.69 34.52
CA ARG A 159 1.93 22.25 34.15
C ARG A 159 1.67 22.37 32.66
N GLU A 160 2.12 23.45 32.04
CA GLU A 160 1.95 23.63 30.60
C GLU A 160 2.71 22.55 29.81
N VAL A 161 3.94 22.23 30.22
CA VAL A 161 4.70 21.11 29.63
C VAL A 161 3.96 19.79 29.81
N GLN A 162 3.45 19.51 31.01
CA GLN A 162 2.71 18.27 31.28
C GLN A 162 1.40 18.17 30.48
N ARG A 163 0.68 19.28 30.29
CA ARG A 163 -0.54 19.31 29.46
C ARG A 163 -0.25 18.98 28.00
N ARG A 164 0.83 19.53 27.45
CA ARG A 164 1.27 19.20 26.08
C ARG A 164 1.61 17.72 25.97
N PHE A 165 2.36 17.20 26.93
CA PHE A 165 2.71 15.78 26.97
C PHE A 165 1.47 14.87 27.03
N VAL A 166 0.47 15.20 27.86
CA VAL A 166 -0.82 14.48 27.88
C VAL A 166 -1.51 14.55 26.52
N ALA A 167 -1.55 15.72 25.89
CA ALA A 167 -2.17 15.88 24.58
C ALA A 167 -1.45 15.04 23.50
N ASP A 168 -0.12 14.91 23.58
CA ASP A 168 0.68 14.10 22.67
C ASP A 168 0.36 12.60 22.85
N LEU A 169 0.29 12.13 24.09
CA LEU A 169 -0.09 10.76 24.42
C LEU A 169 -1.53 10.42 23.99
N GLU A 170 -2.47 11.36 24.16
CA GLU A 170 -3.85 11.22 23.69
C GLU A 170 -3.93 11.05 22.16
N ARG A 171 -3.12 11.82 21.41
CA ARG A 171 -3.02 11.66 19.95
C ARG A 171 -2.41 10.32 19.56
N GLU A 172 -1.41 9.86 20.30
CA GLU A 172 -0.82 8.53 20.06
C GLU A 172 -1.83 7.41 20.34
N ARG A 173 -2.59 7.52 21.43
CA ARG A 173 -3.68 6.59 21.73
C ARG A 173 -4.68 6.51 20.58
N ALA A 174 -5.14 7.67 20.09
CA ALA A 174 -6.06 7.76 18.97
C ALA A 174 -5.49 7.13 17.69
N ARG A 175 -4.21 7.36 17.36
CA ARG A 175 -3.55 6.73 16.20
C ARG A 175 -3.49 5.21 16.31
N ILE A 176 -3.21 4.69 17.50
CA ILE A 176 -3.22 3.25 17.75
C ILE A 176 -4.63 2.70 17.52
N ASP A 177 -5.63 3.33 18.11
CA ASP A 177 -7.04 2.95 17.95
C ASP A 177 -7.48 2.95 16.48
N GLU A 178 -7.22 4.04 15.75
CA GLU A 178 -7.55 4.16 14.33
C GLU A 178 -6.90 3.05 13.48
N ARG A 179 -5.63 2.72 13.73
CA ARG A 179 -4.94 1.63 13.04
C ARG A 179 -5.63 0.29 13.31
N PHE A 180 -5.93 -0.01 14.56
CA PHE A 180 -6.60 -1.27 14.92
C PHE A 180 -8.05 -1.32 14.41
N ASP A 181 -8.75 -0.19 14.35
CA ASP A 181 -10.11 -0.14 13.78
C ASP A 181 -10.10 -0.36 12.26
N ALA A 182 -9.10 0.17 11.55
CA ALA A 182 -8.89 -0.11 10.13
C ALA A 182 -8.55 -1.59 9.88
N GLU A 183 -7.66 -2.19 10.68
CA GLU A 183 -7.36 -3.63 10.62
C GLU A 183 -8.61 -4.48 10.90
N LEU A 184 -9.39 -4.11 11.91
CA LEU A 184 -10.62 -4.80 12.30
C LEU A 184 -11.68 -4.77 11.19
N ALA A 185 -11.80 -3.67 10.45
CA ALA A 185 -12.74 -3.57 9.33
C ALA A 185 -12.43 -4.62 8.24
N VAL A 186 -11.14 -4.80 7.92
CA VAL A 186 -10.68 -5.82 6.97
C VAL A 186 -10.90 -7.22 7.56
N LEU A 187 -10.47 -7.46 8.79
CA LEU A 187 -10.56 -8.77 9.45
C LEU A 187 -11.99 -9.25 9.60
N ARG A 188 -12.95 -8.37 9.91
CA ARG A 188 -14.38 -8.74 9.97
C ARG A 188 -14.88 -9.36 8.67
N ARG A 189 -14.48 -8.80 7.52
CA ARG A 189 -14.81 -9.38 6.21
C ARG A 189 -14.16 -10.75 6.04
N LEU A 190 -12.89 -10.87 6.41
CA LEU A 190 -12.09 -12.08 6.22
C LEU A 190 -12.51 -13.24 7.15
N TRP A 191 -12.96 -12.95 8.37
CA TRP A 191 -13.51 -13.96 9.29
C TRP A 191 -14.94 -14.39 8.91
N ALA A 192 -15.72 -13.50 8.30
CA ALA A 192 -17.08 -13.79 7.85
C ALA A 192 -17.11 -14.71 6.63
N THR A 193 -16.07 -14.67 5.80
CA THR A 193 -15.82 -15.70 4.79
C THR A 193 -15.14 -16.87 5.49
N PRO A 194 -15.79 -18.05 5.64
CA PRO A 194 -15.09 -19.22 6.15
C PRO A 194 -13.96 -19.51 5.17
N THR A 195 -12.74 -19.11 5.55
CA THR A 195 -11.53 -19.57 4.88
C THR A 195 -11.56 -21.06 5.12
N GLY A 196 -11.75 -21.83 4.03
CA GLY A 196 -12.09 -23.24 4.07
C GLY A 196 -11.45 -23.94 5.27
N SER A 197 -12.31 -24.55 6.08
CA SER A 197 -11.96 -25.53 7.08
C SER A 197 -10.73 -26.33 6.63
N SER A 198 -9.55 -25.96 7.14
CA SER A 198 -8.41 -26.87 7.26
C SER A 198 -8.77 -27.85 8.38
N ASP A 199 -9.81 -28.64 8.12
CA ASP A 199 -10.02 -29.92 8.76
C ASP A 199 -9.04 -30.88 8.08
N ALA A 200 -7.76 -30.70 8.41
CA ALA A 200 -6.78 -31.76 8.23
C ALA A 200 -7.10 -32.82 9.29
N SER A 201 -8.17 -33.56 9.04
CA SER A 201 -8.49 -34.80 9.72
C SER A 201 -7.33 -35.75 9.43
N LEU A 202 -6.39 -35.82 10.37
CA LEU A 202 -5.36 -36.86 10.37
C LEU A 202 -6.08 -38.22 10.39
N PRO A 203 -5.81 -39.14 9.44
CA PRO A 203 -6.34 -40.48 9.55
C PRO A 203 -5.74 -41.14 10.79
N SER A 204 -6.62 -41.49 11.72
CA SER A 204 -6.31 -42.42 12.81
C SER A 204 -5.81 -43.73 12.20
N ALA A 205 -4.50 -43.97 12.27
CA ALA A 205 -3.92 -45.26 11.98
C ALA A 205 -4.15 -46.16 13.20
N GLY A 206 -5.21 -46.96 13.14
CA GLY A 206 -5.39 -48.09 14.05
C GLY A 206 -4.46 -49.25 13.67
N ARG A 207 -3.63 -49.68 14.63
CA ARG A 207 -3.51 -51.05 15.14
C ARG A 207 -2.48 -51.12 16.25
#